data_AF-A0A2E4EFT6-F1
#
_entry.id   AF-A0A2E4EFT6-F1
#
_cell.length_a   1.000
_cell.length_b   1.000
_cell.length_c   1.000
_cell.angle_alpha   90.00
_cell.angle_beta   90.00
_cell.angle_gamma   90.00
#
_symmetry.space_group_name_H-M   'P 1'
#
loop_
_entity.id
_entity.type
_entity.pdbx_description
1 polymer ?
#
loop_
_entity_poly.entity_id
_entity_poly.type
_entity_poly.pdbx_seq_one_letter_code
_entity_poly.pdbx_strand_id
1 'polypeptide(L)'
;MSVLKTPSLALALLLMVAFTGIEKRSAEIGKLKYEYETANQRFDGLYTSYYANGQKKASGSFENNCRTGTWTIWDKNGKVKIKREYQTPFNYNQLIPTNSSSEVYSLKKGEGGFIEYYDFKQDDILWSKRIWRNIPAAENPALFNQDHLFMVLFELGLNGAIQLYTTDNDEFRKKVDLATFAYLDLNNKQVVEYEIKEETFYDKARKLSETRIIGICPILKDKTTGKKEKLFWVYYPETRVYLAYEKPEGVVLPEKIKSIDDLFFYRCFYGQIVKESNVKDLRIDEYKKSEEAILKEAEKIELRIIEAEHDLWLND
;
A
#
# COMPACT_ATOMS: atom_id res chain seq x y z
N MET A 1 36.20 -43.46 -19.81
CA MET A 1 36.16 -42.65 -18.57
C MET A 1 35.56 -41.30 -18.93
N SER A 2 34.26 -41.13 -18.67
CA SER A 2 33.51 -39.89 -18.91
C SER A 2 33.67 -38.95 -17.73
N VAL A 3 34.21 -37.75 -17.97
CA VAL A 3 34.32 -36.68 -16.96
C VAL A 3 33.00 -35.90 -16.96
N LEU A 4 32.20 -36.08 -15.91
CA LEU A 4 31.02 -35.27 -15.62
C LEU A 4 31.45 -33.86 -15.23
N LYS A 5 31.07 -32.86 -16.02
CA LYS A 5 31.10 -31.44 -15.63
C LYS A 5 29.89 -31.15 -14.76
N THR A 6 30.10 -30.89 -13.48
CA THR A 6 29.11 -30.24 -12.60
C THR A 6 29.02 -28.76 -12.97
N PRO A 7 27.83 -28.18 -13.21
CA PRO A 7 27.68 -26.74 -13.27
C PRO A 7 27.64 -26.21 -11.83
N SER A 8 28.60 -25.34 -11.48
CA SER A 8 28.56 -24.59 -10.24
C SER A 8 27.36 -23.65 -10.25
N LEU A 9 26.43 -23.82 -9.32
CA LEU A 9 25.47 -22.77 -8.95
C LEU A 9 26.28 -21.58 -8.41
N ALA A 10 26.40 -20.51 -9.20
CA ALA A 10 26.71 -19.20 -8.66
C ALA A 10 25.46 -18.72 -7.91
N LEU A 11 25.42 -19.01 -6.61
CA LEU A 11 24.49 -18.40 -5.67
C LEU A 11 24.85 -16.91 -5.61
N ALA A 12 24.12 -16.08 -6.34
CA ALA A 12 24.18 -14.63 -6.17
C ALA A 12 23.63 -14.33 -4.78
N LEU A 13 24.53 -14.27 -3.80
CA LEU A 13 24.27 -13.70 -2.49
C LEU A 13 23.98 -12.21 -2.73
N LEU A 14 22.71 -11.86 -2.89
CA LEU A 14 22.27 -10.48 -2.93
C LEU A 14 22.45 -9.95 -1.51
N LEU A 15 23.64 -9.42 -1.23
CA LEU A 15 23.90 -8.57 -0.09
C LEU A 15 22.98 -7.35 -0.28
N MET A 16 21.80 -7.35 0.35
CA MET A 16 20.97 -6.15 0.45
C MET A 16 21.70 -5.16 1.35
N VAL A 17 22.64 -4.42 0.76
CA VAL A 17 22.93 -3.09 1.24
C VAL A 17 21.63 -2.33 1.07
N ALA A 18 21.01 -1.92 2.18
CA ALA A 18 19.92 -0.96 2.15
C ALA A 18 20.44 0.29 1.42
N PHE A 19 20.13 0.40 0.13
CA PHE A 19 20.43 1.60 -0.64
C PHE A 19 19.48 2.67 -0.11
N THR A 20 19.98 3.50 0.80
CA THR A 20 19.30 4.72 1.29
C THR A 20 19.37 5.84 0.25
N GLY A 21 19.33 5.48 -1.03
CA GLY A 21 19.46 6.40 -2.17
C GLY A 21 18.13 6.56 -2.89
N ILE A 22 17.90 7.77 -3.39
CA ILE A 22 16.83 8.05 -4.34
C ILE A 22 17.19 7.40 -5.69
N GLU A 23 16.33 6.55 -6.20
CA GLU A 23 16.42 5.95 -7.54
C GLU A 23 15.53 6.72 -8.52
N LYS A 24 16.08 7.11 -9.68
CA LYS A 24 15.31 7.71 -10.77
C LYS A 24 14.79 6.63 -11.70
N ARG A 25 13.50 6.69 -12.01
CA ARG A 25 12.78 5.74 -12.85
C ARG A 25 12.05 6.46 -13.98
N SER A 26 11.76 5.71 -15.03
CA SER A 26 10.89 6.15 -16.10
C SER A 26 10.03 4.99 -16.58
N ALA A 27 8.82 5.30 -17.05
CA ALA A 27 7.89 4.32 -17.59
C ALA A 27 7.09 4.92 -18.75
N GLU A 28 6.56 4.05 -19.60
CA GLU A 28 5.58 4.41 -20.63
C GLU A 28 4.38 3.46 -20.50
N ILE A 29 3.19 4.03 -20.27
CA ILE A 29 1.95 3.26 -20.08
C ILE A 29 0.89 3.86 -20.99
N GLY A 30 0.50 3.09 -22.01
CA GLY A 30 -0.42 3.57 -23.03
C GLY A 30 0.21 4.72 -23.82
N LYS A 31 -0.38 5.92 -23.72
CA LYS A 31 0.09 7.13 -24.42
C LYS A 31 0.84 8.11 -23.50
N LEU A 32 0.98 7.77 -22.23
CA LEU A 32 1.59 8.64 -21.22
C LEU A 32 3.00 8.15 -20.89
N LYS A 33 3.88 9.11 -20.65
CA LYS A 33 5.24 8.88 -20.14
C LYS A 33 5.35 9.38 -18.72
N TYR A 34 6.23 8.76 -17.95
CA TYR A 34 6.43 9.05 -16.53
C TYR A 34 7.91 9.13 -16.24
N GLU A 35 8.27 10.08 -15.38
CA GLU A 35 9.58 10.19 -14.75
C GLU A 35 9.31 10.37 -13.26
N TYR A 36 9.93 9.54 -12.43
CA TYR A 36 9.66 9.55 -11.00
C TYR A 36 10.82 9.02 -10.18
N GLU A 37 10.83 9.39 -8.92
CA GLU A 37 11.83 9.01 -7.95
C GLU A 37 11.25 8.03 -6.92
N THR A 38 12.06 7.05 -6.55
CA THR A 38 11.71 6.06 -5.52
C THR A 38 12.82 5.92 -4.50
N ALA A 39 12.47 5.80 -3.23
CA ALA A 39 13.39 5.38 -2.17
C ALA A 39 12.76 4.24 -1.38
N ASN A 40 13.55 3.20 -1.07
CA ASN A 40 13.05 1.99 -0.40
C ASN A 40 11.81 1.41 -1.10
N GLN A 41 11.85 1.36 -2.44
CA GLN A 41 10.78 0.81 -3.29
C GLN A 41 9.42 1.53 -3.16
N ARG A 42 9.41 2.78 -2.68
CA ARG A 42 8.22 3.65 -2.57
C ARG A 42 8.47 4.93 -3.35
N PHE A 43 7.41 5.57 -3.86
CA PHE A 43 7.53 6.91 -4.44
C PHE A 43 8.04 7.88 -3.37
N ASP A 44 9.20 8.47 -3.65
CA ASP A 44 9.90 9.37 -2.73
C ASP A 44 10.81 10.28 -3.56
N GLY A 45 10.47 11.56 -3.63
CA GLY A 45 11.08 12.53 -4.52
C GLY A 45 10.16 13.00 -5.65
N LEU A 46 10.76 13.49 -6.73
CA LEU A 46 10.07 14.13 -7.84
C LEU A 46 9.22 13.12 -8.64
N TYR A 47 8.03 13.55 -9.06
CA TYR A 47 7.17 12.85 -10.01
C TYR A 47 6.77 13.81 -11.14
N THR A 48 6.81 13.33 -12.38
CA THR A 48 6.28 14.03 -13.55
C THR A 48 5.65 13.04 -14.53
N SER A 49 4.44 13.34 -15.00
CA SER A 49 3.79 12.64 -16.10
C SER A 49 3.63 13.55 -17.32
N TYR A 50 3.63 12.97 -18.51
CA TYR A 50 3.60 13.68 -19.79
C TYR A 50 2.50 13.14 -20.71
N TYR A 51 1.83 14.04 -21.41
CA TYR A 51 0.95 13.72 -22.52
C TYR A 51 1.74 13.14 -23.71
N ALA A 52 1.02 12.50 -24.64
CA ALA A 52 1.61 11.94 -25.87
C ALA A 52 2.35 12.98 -26.73
N ASN A 53 1.96 14.25 -26.65
CA ASN A 53 2.62 15.36 -27.36
C ASN A 53 3.90 15.87 -26.66
N GLY A 54 4.31 15.23 -25.56
CA GLY A 54 5.49 15.60 -24.76
C GLY A 54 5.28 16.73 -23.76
N GLN A 55 4.10 17.36 -23.72
CA GLN A 55 3.81 18.37 -22.71
C GLN A 55 3.56 17.72 -21.34
N LYS A 56 3.96 18.42 -20.27
CA LYS A 56 3.68 17.97 -18.90
C LYS A 56 2.17 17.85 -18.68
N LYS A 57 1.77 16.78 -18.02
CA LYS A 57 0.41 16.54 -17.54
C LYS A 57 0.32 16.80 -16.05
N ALA A 58 1.20 16.20 -15.25
CA ALA A 58 1.27 16.41 -13.80
C ALA A 58 2.72 16.50 -13.33
N SER A 59 2.97 17.24 -12.25
CA SER A 59 4.29 17.29 -11.60
C SER A 59 4.15 17.72 -10.15
N GLY A 60 4.96 17.12 -9.28
CA GLY A 60 5.00 17.38 -7.85
C GLY A 60 5.96 16.39 -7.17
N SER A 61 5.88 16.29 -5.85
CA SER A 61 6.74 15.37 -5.08
C SER A 61 5.92 14.41 -4.23
N PHE A 62 6.51 13.24 -4.01
CA PHE A 62 6.06 12.27 -3.02
C PHE A 62 7.07 12.19 -1.87
N GLU A 63 6.56 11.87 -0.68
CA GLU A 63 7.35 11.44 0.47
C GLU A 63 6.64 10.19 1.02
N ASN A 64 7.31 9.04 1.04
CA ASN A 64 6.72 7.76 1.46
C ASN A 64 5.35 7.46 0.80
N ASN A 65 5.25 7.51 -0.53
CA ASN A 65 4.02 7.35 -1.32
C ASN A 65 2.93 8.43 -1.12
N CYS A 66 3.16 9.43 -0.27
CA CYS A 66 2.19 10.49 -0.02
C CYS A 66 2.57 11.78 -0.76
N ARG A 67 1.60 12.48 -1.34
CA ARG A 67 1.86 13.79 -1.98
C ARG A 67 2.37 14.80 -0.95
N THR A 68 3.39 15.55 -1.34
CA THR A 68 3.96 16.64 -0.55
C THR A 68 4.27 17.85 -1.44
N GLY A 69 4.26 19.03 -0.84
CA GLY A 69 4.59 20.29 -1.51
C GLY A 69 3.64 20.68 -2.63
N THR A 70 4.15 21.45 -3.59
CA THR A 70 3.36 21.94 -4.72
C THR A 70 3.14 20.86 -5.78
N TRP A 71 1.87 20.58 -6.07
CA TRP A 71 1.45 19.79 -7.21
C TRP A 71 0.80 20.67 -8.26
N THR A 72 1.18 20.48 -9.52
CA THR A 72 0.64 21.21 -10.67
C THR A 72 0.17 20.24 -11.74
N ILE A 73 -1.03 20.47 -12.28
CA ILE A 73 -1.61 19.73 -13.40
C ILE A 73 -1.87 20.71 -14.55
N TRP A 74 -1.51 20.30 -15.76
CA TRP A 74 -1.69 21.05 -17.00
C TRP A 74 -2.65 20.32 -17.94
N ASP A 75 -3.31 21.05 -18.82
CA ASP A 75 -4.00 20.48 -19.97
C ASP A 75 -3.04 20.12 -21.12
N LYS A 76 -3.57 19.46 -22.16
CA LYS A 76 -2.82 19.04 -23.35
C LYS A 76 -2.23 20.19 -24.20
N ASN A 77 -2.53 21.45 -23.86
CA ASN A 77 -1.98 22.64 -24.51
C ASN A 77 -0.94 23.34 -23.63
N GLY A 78 -0.65 22.81 -22.43
CA GLY A 78 0.33 23.34 -21.50
C GLY A 78 -0.23 24.43 -20.58
N LYS A 79 -1.56 24.62 -20.53
CA LYS A 79 -2.17 25.57 -19.60
C LYS A 79 -2.33 24.92 -18.24
N VAL A 80 -1.89 25.60 -17.17
CA VAL A 80 -2.12 25.16 -15.79
C VAL A 80 -3.62 25.16 -15.51
N LYS A 81 -4.14 24.00 -15.10
CA LYS A 81 -5.53 23.81 -14.72
C LYS A 81 -5.69 23.74 -13.22
N ILE A 82 -4.79 23.02 -12.56
CA ILE A 82 -4.82 22.80 -11.12
C ILE A 82 -3.44 23.07 -10.54
N LYS A 83 -3.41 23.80 -9.42
CA LYS A 83 -2.21 23.95 -8.59
C LYS A 83 -2.61 23.85 -7.13
N ARG A 84 -1.97 22.95 -6.38
CA ARG A 84 -2.24 22.68 -4.97
C ARG A 84 -0.94 22.68 -4.18
N GLU A 85 -1.01 23.13 -2.94
CA GLU A 85 0.09 23.04 -1.97
C GLU A 85 -0.33 22.08 -0.86
N TYR A 86 0.28 20.89 -0.79
CA TYR A 86 -0.04 19.86 0.20
C TYR A 86 0.72 20.12 1.50
N GLN A 87 -0.01 20.33 2.60
CA GLN A 87 0.56 20.38 3.95
C GLN A 87 0.65 18.98 4.57
N THR A 88 -0.31 18.11 4.24
CA THR A 88 -0.34 16.70 4.65
C THR A 88 -0.90 15.87 3.50
N PRO A 89 -0.84 14.52 3.57
CA PRO A 89 -1.46 13.68 2.55
C PRO A 89 -2.98 13.89 2.42
N PHE A 90 -3.62 14.46 3.43
CA PHE A 90 -5.06 14.61 3.56
C PHE A 90 -5.52 16.08 3.54
N ASN A 91 -4.60 17.03 3.37
CA ASN A 91 -4.90 18.46 3.42
C ASN A 91 -4.01 19.22 2.44
N TYR A 92 -4.64 20.10 1.67
CA TYR A 92 -3.96 20.96 0.72
C TYR A 92 -4.64 22.34 0.63
N ASN A 93 -3.87 23.34 0.20
CA ASN A 93 -4.37 24.63 -0.23
C ASN A 93 -4.49 24.66 -1.76
N GLN A 94 -5.68 24.98 -2.29
CA GLN A 94 -5.88 25.16 -3.72
C GLN A 94 -5.38 26.55 -4.16
N LEU A 95 -4.32 26.59 -4.96
CA LEU A 95 -3.76 27.82 -5.51
C LEU A 95 -4.39 28.21 -6.86
N ILE A 96 -4.67 27.22 -7.72
CA ILE A 96 -5.30 27.43 -9.04
C ILE A 96 -6.37 26.36 -9.29
N PRO A 97 -7.62 26.72 -9.63
CA PRO A 97 -8.18 28.07 -9.45
C PRO A 97 -8.15 28.44 -7.96
N THR A 98 -8.01 29.72 -7.65
CA THR A 98 -8.02 30.17 -6.25
C THR A 98 -9.38 29.85 -5.64
N ASN A 99 -9.41 28.95 -4.66
CA ASN A 99 -10.62 28.58 -3.96
C ASN A 99 -10.33 28.49 -2.46
N SER A 100 -11.28 28.92 -1.64
CA SER A 100 -11.18 28.86 -0.19
C SER A 100 -11.93 27.64 0.34
N SER A 101 -11.22 26.82 1.10
CA SER A 101 -11.65 25.62 1.84
C SER A 101 -12.04 24.39 1.01
N SER A 102 -11.13 23.40 0.99
CA SER A 102 -11.51 21.99 1.02
C SER A 102 -11.83 21.60 2.46
N GLU A 103 -12.73 20.64 2.67
CA GLU A 103 -12.95 20.10 4.02
C GLU A 103 -11.64 19.55 4.60
N VAL A 104 -11.35 19.94 5.84
CA VAL A 104 -10.10 19.62 6.52
C VAL A 104 -10.25 18.25 7.16
N TYR A 105 -9.38 17.32 6.78
CA TYR A 105 -9.22 16.08 7.52
C TYR A 105 -8.74 16.36 8.96
N SER A 106 -9.52 15.95 9.96
CA SER A 106 -9.09 16.07 11.36
C SER A 106 -8.09 14.97 11.70
N LEU A 107 -6.81 15.33 11.81
CA LEU A 107 -5.74 14.40 12.21
C LEU A 107 -5.67 14.16 13.73
N LYS A 108 -6.76 14.43 14.46
CA LYS A 108 -6.83 14.21 15.91
C LYS A 108 -7.30 12.79 16.19
N LYS A 109 -6.67 12.16 17.18
CA LYS A 109 -7.10 10.85 17.68
C LYS A 109 -8.46 10.99 18.37
N GLY A 110 -9.41 10.14 17.98
CA GLY A 110 -10.71 10.02 18.63
C GLY A 110 -10.63 9.25 19.95
N GLU A 111 -11.79 8.88 20.49
CA GLU A 111 -11.88 8.11 21.75
C GLU A 111 -11.17 6.76 21.66
N GLY A 112 -11.17 6.12 20.49
CA GLY A 112 -10.49 4.84 20.24
C GLY A 112 -8.96 4.91 20.13
N GLY A 113 -8.35 6.09 20.32
CA GLY A 113 -6.88 6.24 20.28
C GLY A 113 -6.26 6.26 18.87
N PHE A 114 -7.09 6.25 17.82
CA PHE A 114 -6.67 6.34 16.42
C PHE A 114 -7.30 7.55 15.71
N ILE A 115 -6.72 7.92 14.57
CA ILE A 115 -7.25 8.98 13.71
C ILE A 115 -8.47 8.42 12.96
N GLU A 116 -9.65 8.97 13.23
CA GLU A 116 -10.88 8.55 12.57
C GLU A 116 -10.81 8.80 11.07
N TYR A 117 -11.38 7.87 10.30
CA TYR A 117 -11.53 8.08 8.87
C TYR A 117 -12.53 9.21 8.60
N TYR A 118 -12.24 10.05 7.60
CA TYR A 118 -13.21 11.04 7.15
C TYR A 118 -14.50 10.33 6.69
N ASP A 119 -15.65 10.76 7.20
CA ASP A 119 -16.93 10.20 6.80
C ASP A 119 -17.36 10.81 5.46
N PHE A 120 -17.41 9.97 4.42
CA PHE A 120 -17.78 10.40 3.07
C PHE A 120 -19.18 9.88 2.72
N LYS A 121 -19.90 10.64 1.89
CA LYS A 121 -21.15 10.14 1.29
C LYS A 121 -20.80 9.27 0.10
N GLN A 122 -21.48 8.13 -0.03
CA GLN A 122 -21.24 7.23 -1.16
C GLN A 122 -21.44 7.93 -2.52
N ASP A 123 -22.39 8.85 -2.63
CA ASP A 123 -22.65 9.66 -3.82
C ASP A 123 -21.50 10.64 -4.18
N ASP A 124 -20.57 10.87 -3.25
CA ASP A 124 -19.40 11.72 -3.46
C ASP A 124 -18.19 10.94 -4.00
N ILE A 125 -18.30 9.62 -4.12
CA ILE A 125 -17.25 8.77 -4.68
C ILE A 125 -17.39 8.68 -6.21
N LEU A 126 -16.50 9.37 -6.94
CA LEU A 126 -16.52 9.38 -8.41
C LEU A 126 -15.79 8.20 -9.04
N TRP A 127 -14.84 7.63 -8.31
CA TRP A 127 -14.02 6.52 -8.76
C TRP A 127 -13.54 5.74 -7.56
N SER A 128 -13.50 4.42 -7.69
CA SER A 128 -12.90 3.56 -6.69
C SER A 128 -12.19 2.38 -7.35
N LYS A 129 -11.23 1.83 -6.62
CA LYS A 129 -10.44 0.69 -7.03
C LYS A 129 -10.02 -0.12 -5.81
N ARG A 130 -10.41 -1.38 -5.81
CA ARG A 130 -9.90 -2.38 -4.86
C ARG A 130 -8.52 -2.87 -5.31
N ILE A 131 -7.57 -2.91 -4.38
CA ILE A 131 -6.18 -3.37 -4.56
C ILE A 131 -5.82 -4.38 -3.46
N TRP A 132 -4.94 -5.33 -3.77
CA TRP A 132 -4.29 -6.19 -2.78
C TRP A 132 -2.79 -6.06 -2.90
N ARG A 133 -2.13 -6.04 -1.75
CA ARG A 133 -0.71 -5.78 -1.63
C ARG A 133 -0.07 -6.75 -0.64
N ASN A 134 1.11 -7.26 -0.97
CA ASN A 134 1.93 -7.98 -0.01
C ASN A 134 2.89 -6.99 0.66
N ILE A 135 2.92 -7.01 1.98
CA ILE A 135 3.87 -6.30 2.84
C ILE A 135 4.91 -7.32 3.29
N PRO A 136 6.10 -7.37 2.65
CA PRO A 136 7.15 -8.31 3.01
C PRO A 136 7.91 -7.90 4.27
N ALA A 137 8.37 -8.88 5.05
CA ALA A 137 9.10 -8.64 6.29
C ALA A 137 10.43 -7.88 6.12
N ALA A 138 11.15 -8.13 5.02
CA ALA A 138 12.50 -7.59 4.82
C ALA A 138 12.52 -6.06 4.73
N GLU A 139 11.51 -5.46 4.10
CA GLU A 139 11.36 -4.01 3.93
C GLU A 139 10.52 -3.35 5.03
N ASN A 140 9.89 -4.14 5.91
CA ASN A 140 8.95 -3.64 6.91
C ASN A 140 9.26 -4.11 8.35
N PRO A 141 10.52 -4.02 8.83
CA PRO A 141 10.91 -4.56 10.13
C PRO A 141 10.03 -4.10 11.30
N ALA A 142 9.48 -2.88 11.25
CA ALA A 142 8.54 -2.34 12.23
C ALA A 142 7.29 -3.21 12.48
N LEU A 143 6.83 -3.93 11.46
CA LEU A 143 5.62 -4.76 11.50
C LEU A 143 5.91 -6.24 11.83
N PHE A 144 7.19 -6.63 11.85
CA PHE A 144 7.63 -8.01 12.00
C PHE A 144 8.62 -8.21 13.18
N ASN A 145 8.89 -7.16 13.96
CA ASN A 145 9.73 -7.26 15.14
C ASN A 145 9.13 -8.29 16.12
N GLN A 146 9.83 -9.42 16.29
CA GLN A 146 9.41 -10.54 17.14
C GLN A 146 7.98 -11.05 16.84
N ASP A 147 7.53 -10.94 15.58
CA ASP A 147 6.17 -11.28 15.15
C ASP A 147 5.05 -10.57 15.95
N HIS A 148 5.33 -9.41 16.56
CA HIS A 148 4.43 -8.72 17.49
C HIS A 148 3.03 -8.45 16.91
N LEU A 149 2.92 -7.88 15.70
CA LEU A 149 1.63 -7.64 15.06
C LEU A 149 0.83 -8.94 14.87
N PHE A 150 1.49 -10.01 14.45
CA PHE A 150 0.84 -11.29 14.28
C PHE A 150 0.31 -11.83 15.61
N MET A 151 1.12 -11.78 16.66
CA MET A 151 0.72 -12.24 18.00
C MET A 151 -0.49 -11.46 18.52
N VAL A 152 -0.50 -10.13 18.37
CA VAL A 152 -1.65 -9.29 18.75
C VAL A 152 -2.91 -9.71 17.99
N LEU A 153 -2.84 -9.80 16.65
CA LEU A 153 -4.00 -10.18 15.84
C LEU A 153 -4.51 -11.59 16.18
N PHE A 154 -3.59 -12.51 16.42
CA PHE A 154 -3.91 -13.89 16.72
C PHE A 154 -4.55 -14.03 18.11
N GLU A 155 -4.01 -13.38 19.13
CA GLU A 155 -4.55 -13.39 20.50
C GLU A 155 -5.93 -12.73 20.57
N LEU A 156 -6.12 -11.59 19.90
CA LEU A 156 -7.44 -10.94 19.78
C LEU A 156 -8.46 -11.84 19.08
N GLY A 157 -8.01 -12.64 18.10
CA GLY A 157 -8.88 -13.61 17.44
C GLY A 157 -9.24 -14.80 18.34
N LEU A 158 -8.28 -15.34 19.07
CA LEU A 158 -8.47 -16.49 19.96
C LEU A 158 -9.34 -16.16 21.17
N ASN A 159 -9.26 -14.94 21.71
CA ASN A 159 -10.08 -14.50 22.84
C ASN A 159 -11.46 -13.95 22.41
N GLY A 160 -11.71 -13.83 21.10
CA GLY A 160 -12.98 -13.35 20.54
C GLY A 160 -13.15 -11.83 20.51
N ALA A 161 -12.10 -11.04 20.78
CA ALA A 161 -12.12 -9.59 20.67
C ALA A 161 -12.24 -9.10 19.21
N ILE A 162 -11.70 -9.85 18.25
CA ILE A 162 -11.91 -9.63 16.82
C ILE A 162 -12.33 -10.91 16.11
N GLN A 163 -13.02 -10.78 14.98
CA GLN A 163 -13.41 -11.92 14.16
C GLN A 163 -12.27 -12.33 13.20
N LEU A 164 -11.92 -13.62 13.21
CA LEU A 164 -11.05 -14.22 12.21
C LEU A 164 -11.89 -14.82 11.06
N TYR A 165 -11.52 -14.50 9.82
CA TYR A 165 -12.18 -14.97 8.61
C TYR A 165 -11.28 -15.92 7.82
N THR A 166 -11.88 -16.90 7.16
CA THR A 166 -11.16 -17.90 6.37
C THR A 166 -10.51 -17.27 5.13
N THR A 167 -9.56 -17.99 4.53
CA THR A 167 -8.75 -17.52 3.40
C THR A 167 -9.22 -18.07 2.05
N ASP A 168 -10.38 -18.73 2.02
CA ASP A 168 -11.05 -19.22 0.81
C ASP A 168 -11.57 -18.07 -0.07
N ASN A 169 -11.93 -16.96 0.55
CA ASN A 169 -12.14 -15.66 -0.10
C ASN A 169 -11.68 -14.53 0.84
N ASP A 170 -11.85 -13.31 0.38
CA ASP A 170 -11.45 -12.08 1.08
C ASP A 170 -12.65 -11.15 1.30
N GLU A 171 -13.87 -11.71 1.31
CA GLU A 171 -15.13 -11.00 1.49
C GLU A 171 -15.58 -10.91 2.96
N PHE A 172 -14.77 -11.46 3.88
CA PHE A 172 -15.05 -11.45 5.33
C PHE A 172 -16.41 -12.07 5.68
N ARG A 173 -16.80 -13.15 4.99
CA ARG A 173 -18.12 -13.80 5.18
C ARG A 173 -18.07 -15.06 6.02
N LYS A 174 -17.01 -15.84 5.88
CA LYS A 174 -16.87 -17.14 6.52
C LYS A 174 -15.86 -17.06 7.65
N LYS A 175 -16.30 -17.43 8.84
CA LYS A 175 -15.51 -17.39 10.08
C LYS A 175 -14.58 -18.60 10.13
N VAL A 176 -13.39 -18.41 10.69
CA VAL A 176 -12.49 -19.52 11.03
C VAL A 176 -13.09 -20.32 12.18
N ASP A 177 -13.04 -21.64 12.09
CA ASP A 177 -13.22 -22.50 13.25
C ASP A 177 -11.93 -22.50 14.06
N LEU A 178 -11.93 -21.90 15.27
CA LEU A 178 -10.72 -21.75 16.08
C LEU A 178 -10.06 -23.10 16.44
N ALA A 179 -10.81 -24.21 16.40
CA ALA A 179 -10.25 -25.55 16.60
C ALA A 179 -9.18 -25.90 15.55
N THR A 180 -9.18 -25.26 14.37
CA THR A 180 -8.14 -25.46 13.35
C THR A 180 -6.75 -25.02 13.82
N PHE A 181 -6.67 -24.15 14.82
CA PHE A 181 -5.39 -23.68 15.36
C PHE A 181 -4.80 -24.58 16.46
N ALA A 182 -5.53 -25.59 16.94
CA ALA A 182 -5.04 -26.49 17.99
C ALA A 182 -3.73 -27.23 17.63
N TYR A 183 -3.47 -27.38 16.32
CA TYR A 183 -2.28 -28.05 15.79
C TYR A 183 -1.32 -27.10 15.06
N LEU A 184 -1.53 -25.78 15.19
CA LEU A 184 -0.65 -24.79 14.57
C LEU A 184 0.67 -24.72 15.35
N ASP A 185 1.73 -25.35 14.81
CA ASP A 185 3.08 -25.28 15.40
C ASP A 185 3.78 -23.96 15.04
N LEU A 186 3.59 -22.95 15.89
CA LEU A 186 4.24 -21.64 15.73
C LEU A 186 5.77 -21.71 15.91
N ASN A 187 6.34 -22.76 16.50
CA ASN A 187 7.80 -22.88 16.63
C ASN A 187 8.46 -23.14 15.27
N ASN A 188 7.81 -23.95 14.42
CA ASN A 188 8.29 -24.25 13.05
C ASN A 188 7.71 -23.31 11.98
N LYS A 189 6.95 -22.28 12.37
CA LYS A 189 6.42 -21.27 11.46
C LYS A 189 7.06 -19.91 11.73
N GLN A 190 7.05 -19.05 10.73
CA GLN A 190 7.48 -17.65 10.84
C GLN A 190 6.56 -16.80 9.97
N VAL A 191 6.16 -15.63 10.45
CA VAL A 191 5.41 -14.68 9.64
C VAL A 191 6.39 -13.98 8.70
N VAL A 192 6.15 -14.08 7.40
CA VAL A 192 7.08 -13.55 6.38
C VAL A 192 6.50 -12.41 5.56
N GLU A 193 5.16 -12.35 5.46
CA GLU A 193 4.43 -11.33 4.71
C GLU A 193 3.06 -11.10 5.36
N TYR A 194 2.50 -9.91 5.17
CA TYR A 194 1.06 -9.68 5.32
C TYR A 194 0.48 -9.36 3.94
N GLU A 195 -0.59 -10.05 3.53
CA GLU A 195 -1.41 -9.57 2.42
C GLU A 195 -2.46 -8.61 2.98
N ILE A 196 -2.57 -7.41 2.41
CA ILE A 196 -3.60 -6.44 2.75
C ILE A 196 -4.57 -6.24 1.59
N LYS A 197 -5.84 -5.98 1.92
CA LYS A 197 -6.90 -5.58 0.99
C LYS A 197 -7.19 -4.09 1.21
N GLU A 198 -7.24 -3.29 0.15
CA GLU A 198 -7.35 -1.83 0.20
C GLU A 198 -8.48 -1.31 -0.72
N GLU A 199 -9.21 -0.24 -0.36
CA GLU A 199 -9.91 0.63 -1.33
C GLU A 199 -9.02 1.84 -1.59
N THR A 200 -8.82 2.20 -2.85
CA THR A 200 -8.49 3.57 -3.21
C THR A 200 -9.73 4.20 -3.84
N PHE A 201 -10.10 5.40 -3.41
CA PHE A 201 -11.25 6.09 -3.98
C PHE A 201 -11.00 7.60 -4.07
N TYR A 202 -11.68 8.25 -5.01
CA TYR A 202 -11.69 9.69 -5.16
C TYR A 202 -12.97 10.28 -4.58
N ASP A 203 -12.81 11.17 -3.61
CA ASP A 203 -13.89 11.89 -2.94
C ASP A 203 -14.01 13.30 -3.53
N LYS A 204 -15.15 13.60 -4.17
CA LYS A 204 -15.39 14.90 -4.83
C LYS A 204 -15.61 16.05 -3.83
N ALA A 205 -16.10 15.78 -2.62
CA ALA A 205 -16.32 16.80 -1.61
C ALA A 205 -14.97 17.36 -1.11
N ARG A 206 -14.01 16.46 -0.90
CA ARG A 206 -12.63 16.83 -0.53
C ARG A 206 -11.70 17.06 -1.74
N LYS A 207 -12.15 16.66 -2.93
CA LYS A 207 -11.41 16.65 -4.20
C LYS A 207 -10.05 15.95 -4.10
N LEU A 208 -9.95 14.87 -3.33
CA LEU A 208 -8.72 14.11 -3.11
C LEU A 208 -8.98 12.60 -3.16
N SER A 209 -7.94 11.83 -3.51
CA SER A 209 -7.98 10.38 -3.34
C SER A 209 -7.48 9.95 -1.97
N GLU A 210 -8.12 8.93 -1.42
CA GLU A 210 -7.73 8.30 -0.18
C GLU A 210 -7.64 6.79 -0.38
N THR A 211 -6.66 6.15 0.29
CA THR A 211 -6.54 4.70 0.33
C THR A 211 -6.78 4.19 1.75
N ARG A 212 -7.79 3.34 1.92
CA ARG A 212 -8.15 2.72 3.21
C ARG A 212 -7.86 1.22 3.19
N ILE A 213 -7.28 0.73 4.27
CA ILE A 213 -7.08 -0.70 4.49
C ILE A 213 -8.41 -1.30 4.96
N ILE A 214 -8.76 -2.44 4.39
CA ILE A 214 -10.00 -3.17 4.65
C ILE A 214 -9.71 -4.44 5.44
N GLY A 215 -8.61 -5.11 5.17
CA GLY A 215 -8.23 -6.30 5.91
C GLY A 215 -6.75 -6.61 5.82
N ILE A 216 -6.31 -7.42 6.77
CA ILE A 216 -4.93 -7.89 6.90
C ILE A 216 -4.97 -9.41 7.01
N CYS A 217 -4.07 -10.09 6.28
CA CYS A 217 -3.91 -11.53 6.30
C CYS A 217 -2.44 -11.90 6.54
N PRO A 218 -2.09 -12.48 7.70
CA PRO A 218 -0.75 -13.03 7.93
C PRO A 218 -0.45 -14.18 6.97
N ILE A 219 0.76 -14.20 6.42
CA ILE A 219 1.32 -15.29 5.63
C ILE A 219 2.48 -15.91 6.39
N LEU A 220 2.30 -17.16 6.79
CA LEU A 220 3.29 -17.94 7.51
C LEU A 220 4.12 -18.75 6.52
N LYS A 221 5.41 -18.85 6.77
CA LYS A 221 6.33 -19.76 6.09
C LYS A 221 6.72 -20.86 7.04
N ASP A 222 6.60 -22.10 6.57
CA ASP A 222 7.16 -23.26 7.24
C ASP A 222 8.69 -23.23 7.16
N LYS A 223 9.38 -23.25 8.30
CA LYS A 223 10.85 -23.16 8.35
C LYS A 223 11.53 -24.39 7.75
N THR A 224 10.87 -25.54 7.76
CA THR A 224 11.40 -26.80 7.25
C THR A 224 11.17 -26.95 5.75
N THR A 225 9.94 -26.75 5.28
CA THR A 225 9.56 -26.97 3.87
C THR A 225 9.67 -25.72 3.01
N GLY A 226 9.74 -24.54 3.62
CA GLY A 226 9.71 -23.25 2.93
C GLY A 226 8.35 -22.88 2.34
N LYS A 227 7.32 -23.72 2.50
CA LYS A 227 5.97 -23.47 2.01
C LYS A 227 5.35 -22.26 2.72
N LYS A 228 4.77 -21.35 1.93
CA LYS A 228 3.98 -20.21 2.44
C LYS A 228 2.50 -20.55 2.49
N GLU A 229 1.80 -20.10 3.53
CA GLU A 229 0.35 -20.26 3.68
C GLU A 229 -0.29 -19.02 4.29
N LYS A 230 -1.45 -18.64 3.75
CA LYS A 230 -2.31 -17.60 4.35
C LYS A 230 -3.05 -18.21 5.52
N LEU A 231 -3.06 -17.54 6.66
CA LEU A 231 -3.63 -18.11 7.88
C LEU A 231 -5.11 -17.71 8.09
N PHE A 232 -5.38 -16.41 8.21
CA PHE A 232 -6.74 -15.86 8.37
C PHE A 232 -6.77 -14.40 7.91
N TRP A 233 -7.95 -13.91 7.55
CA TRP A 233 -8.21 -12.47 7.39
C TRP A 233 -8.75 -11.87 8.69
N VAL A 234 -8.33 -10.65 9.00
CA VAL A 234 -8.99 -9.76 9.96
C VAL A 234 -9.59 -8.57 9.23
N TYR A 235 -10.75 -8.09 9.68
CA TYR A 235 -11.36 -6.87 9.15
C TYR A 235 -10.75 -5.65 9.84
N TYR A 236 -9.91 -4.92 9.11
CA TYR A 236 -9.06 -3.87 9.67
C TYR A 236 -9.84 -2.77 10.41
N PRO A 237 -10.97 -2.24 9.90
CA PRO A 237 -11.71 -1.17 10.58
C PRO A 237 -12.12 -1.49 12.02
N GLU A 238 -12.50 -2.74 12.31
CA GLU A 238 -12.84 -3.19 13.67
C GLU A 238 -11.59 -3.39 14.54
N THR A 239 -10.46 -3.74 13.94
CA THR A 239 -9.22 -4.02 14.66
C THR A 239 -8.43 -2.75 15.05
N ARG A 240 -8.75 -1.59 14.44
CA ARG A 240 -8.02 -0.32 14.66
C ARG A 240 -7.97 0.10 16.12
N VAL A 241 -9.06 -0.11 16.87
CA VAL A 241 -9.13 0.24 18.30
C VAL A 241 -8.08 -0.48 19.14
N TYR A 242 -7.65 -1.67 18.75
CA TYR A 242 -6.59 -2.40 19.44
C TYR A 242 -5.21 -1.95 18.95
N LEU A 243 -5.02 -1.85 17.62
CA LEU A 243 -3.73 -1.47 17.02
C LEU A 243 -3.31 -0.02 17.31
N ALA A 244 -4.25 0.82 17.77
CA ALA A 244 -3.99 2.17 18.25
C ALA A 244 -3.10 2.21 19.51
N TYR A 245 -3.06 1.13 20.28
CA TYR A 245 -2.29 1.01 21.53
C TYR A 245 -1.00 0.20 21.37
N GLU A 246 -0.84 -0.52 20.26
CA GLU A 246 0.35 -1.30 19.96
C GLU A 246 1.43 -0.44 19.32
N LYS A 247 2.67 -0.57 19.80
CA LYS A 247 3.80 0.23 19.30
C LYS A 247 4.59 -0.54 18.24
N PRO A 248 4.88 0.08 17.08
CA PRO A 248 5.85 -0.47 16.16
C PRO A 248 7.26 -0.32 16.75
N GLU A 249 8.06 -1.38 16.68
CA GLU A 249 9.40 -1.43 17.28
C GLU A 249 10.45 -1.92 16.28
N GLY A 250 11.73 -1.82 16.65
CA GLY A 250 12.84 -2.39 15.87
C GLY A 250 13.43 -1.46 14.81
N VAL A 251 12.84 -0.28 14.56
CA VAL A 251 13.40 0.76 13.67
C VAL A 251 13.02 2.18 14.09
N VAL A 252 13.79 3.16 13.63
CA VAL A 252 13.44 4.59 13.76
C VAL A 252 12.33 4.93 12.76
N LEU A 253 11.22 5.43 13.27
CA LEU A 253 10.06 5.85 12.48
C LEU A 253 9.86 7.37 12.57
N PRO A 254 9.15 8.00 11.62
CA PRO A 254 8.78 9.40 11.72
C PRO A 254 8.02 9.68 13.02
N GLU A 255 8.23 10.87 13.62
CA GLU A 255 7.66 11.25 14.93
C GLU A 255 6.12 11.11 15.02
N LYS A 256 5.44 11.27 13.89
CA LYS A 256 3.98 11.10 13.77
C LYS A 256 3.50 9.66 13.98
N ILE A 257 4.38 8.66 13.84
CA ILE A 257 4.05 7.24 13.95
C ILE A 257 4.25 6.80 15.39
N LYS A 258 3.15 6.69 16.15
CA LYS A 258 3.18 6.33 17.58
C LYS A 258 2.58 4.95 17.87
N SER A 259 1.86 4.39 16.90
CA SER A 259 1.17 3.11 17.00
C SER A 259 1.19 2.36 15.67
N ILE A 260 0.85 1.07 15.69
CA ILE A 260 0.71 0.27 14.48
C ILE A 260 -0.42 0.82 13.60
N ASP A 261 -1.52 1.31 14.20
CA ASP A 261 -2.56 1.99 13.42
C ASP A 261 -2.01 3.26 12.74
N ASP A 262 -1.22 4.10 13.41
CA ASP A 262 -0.61 5.28 12.78
C ASP A 262 0.28 4.88 11.59
N LEU A 263 1.02 3.77 11.70
CA LEU A 263 1.87 3.24 10.64
C LEU A 263 1.04 2.88 9.39
N PHE A 264 -0.08 2.19 9.58
CA PHE A 264 -1.00 1.86 8.50
C PHE A 264 -1.75 3.09 7.95
N PHE A 265 -2.22 3.97 8.82
CA PHE A 265 -2.95 5.20 8.48
C PHE A 265 -2.11 6.14 7.60
N TYR A 266 -0.87 6.40 7.99
CA TYR A 266 0.07 7.21 7.21
C TYR A 266 0.79 6.42 6.12
N ARG A 267 0.44 5.14 5.91
CA ARG A 267 1.03 4.25 4.90
C ARG A 267 2.55 4.18 4.99
N CYS A 268 3.09 4.19 6.21
CA CYS A 268 4.51 4.15 6.50
C CYS A 268 5.05 2.70 6.42
N PHE A 269 4.76 2.03 5.30
CA PHE A 269 5.19 0.67 4.98
C PHE A 269 5.46 0.55 3.48
N TYR A 270 6.34 -0.37 3.10
CA TYR A 270 6.45 -0.84 1.73
C TYR A 270 5.47 -2.00 1.50
N GLY A 271 4.90 -2.07 0.31
CA GLY A 271 4.33 -3.32 -0.15
C GLY A 271 4.21 -3.34 -1.66
N GLN A 272 4.06 -4.54 -2.22
CA GLN A 272 3.97 -4.78 -3.65
C GLN A 272 2.53 -5.12 -4.05
N ILE A 273 1.95 -4.42 -5.02
CA ILE A 273 0.63 -4.79 -5.55
C ILE A 273 0.71 -6.19 -6.16
N VAL A 274 -0.22 -7.05 -5.76
CA VAL A 274 -0.34 -8.44 -6.25
C VAL A 274 -1.66 -8.70 -6.97
N LYS A 275 -2.66 -7.84 -6.78
CA LYS A 275 -3.96 -7.90 -7.45
C LYS A 275 -4.57 -6.50 -7.53
N GLU A 276 -5.27 -6.21 -8.62
CA GLU A 276 -6.23 -5.12 -8.72
C GLU A 276 -7.61 -5.69 -9.06
N SER A 277 -8.69 -5.03 -8.64
CA SER A 277 -10.04 -5.41 -9.07
C SER A 277 -10.13 -5.38 -10.60
N ASN A 278 -10.51 -6.50 -11.20
CA ASN A 278 -10.59 -6.65 -12.64
C ASN A 278 -11.69 -7.64 -13.02
N VAL A 279 -12.14 -7.59 -14.28
CA VAL A 279 -13.29 -8.36 -14.79
C VAL A 279 -13.12 -9.88 -14.60
N LYS A 280 -11.88 -10.37 -14.64
CA LYS A 280 -11.58 -11.80 -14.53
C LYS A 280 -11.17 -12.22 -13.12
N ASP A 281 -11.14 -11.28 -12.19
CA ASP A 281 -10.66 -11.44 -10.81
C ASP A 281 -9.24 -12.03 -10.66
N LEU A 282 -8.39 -11.85 -11.68
CA LEU A 282 -7.04 -12.44 -11.71
C LEU A 282 -6.05 -11.65 -10.86
N ARG A 283 -5.15 -12.36 -10.18
CA ARG A 283 -3.91 -11.84 -9.61
C ARG A 283 -2.85 -11.65 -10.69
N ILE A 284 -1.83 -10.83 -10.40
CA ILE A 284 -0.80 -10.48 -11.39
C ILE A 284 -0.02 -11.72 -11.86
N ASP A 285 0.35 -12.60 -10.94
CA ASP A 285 1.09 -13.85 -11.20
C ASP A 285 0.30 -14.89 -12.03
N GLU A 286 -1.02 -14.75 -12.08
CA GLU A 286 -1.87 -15.59 -12.92
C GLU A 286 -1.71 -15.25 -14.41
N TYR A 287 -1.41 -14.00 -14.76
CA TYR A 287 -1.23 -13.56 -16.16
C TYR A 287 0.17 -13.00 -16.50
N LYS A 288 1.05 -12.80 -15.52
CA LYS A 288 2.47 -12.48 -15.70
C LYS A 288 3.30 -13.61 -15.09
N LYS A 289 4.31 -14.09 -15.81
CA LYS A 289 5.03 -15.32 -15.46
C LYS A 289 6.45 -15.14 -14.96
N SER A 290 7.09 -14.00 -15.24
CA SER A 290 8.40 -13.67 -14.67
C SER A 290 8.25 -12.65 -13.54
N GLU A 291 9.16 -12.72 -12.57
CA GLU A 291 9.26 -11.77 -11.46
C GLU A 291 9.34 -10.31 -11.96
N GLU A 292 10.18 -10.07 -12.97
CA GLU A 292 10.30 -8.75 -13.61
C GLU A 292 8.96 -8.27 -14.21
N ALA A 293 8.22 -9.15 -14.86
CA ALA A 293 6.93 -8.79 -15.46
C ALA A 293 5.84 -8.54 -14.40
N ILE A 294 5.91 -9.25 -13.26
CA ILE A 294 5.03 -9.04 -12.12
C ILE A 294 5.33 -7.67 -11.48
N LEU A 295 6.59 -7.36 -11.23
CA LEU A 295 7.04 -6.07 -10.68
C LEU A 295 6.63 -4.90 -11.59
N LYS A 296 6.87 -5.02 -12.90
CA LYS A 296 6.46 -4.00 -13.88
C LYS A 296 4.95 -3.81 -13.95
N GLU A 297 4.16 -4.89 -13.82
CA GLU A 297 2.70 -4.75 -13.83
C GLU A 297 2.19 -4.13 -12.51
N ALA A 298 2.79 -4.46 -11.37
CA ALA A 298 2.49 -3.82 -10.09
C ALA A 298 2.78 -2.30 -10.14
N GLU A 299 3.97 -1.91 -10.62
CA GLU A 299 4.37 -0.52 -10.82
C GLU A 299 3.43 0.22 -11.80
N LYS A 300 3.02 -0.45 -12.87
CA LYS A 300 2.03 0.08 -13.81
C LYS A 300 0.66 0.32 -13.18
N ILE A 301 0.21 -0.54 -12.27
CA ILE A 301 -1.05 -0.35 -11.55
C ILE A 301 -0.94 0.87 -10.63
N GLU A 302 0.16 1.05 -9.91
CA GLU A 302 0.40 2.25 -9.08
C GLU A 302 0.29 3.55 -9.89
N LEU A 303 1.00 3.62 -11.01
CA LEU A 303 1.00 4.79 -11.88
C LEU A 303 -0.39 5.09 -12.44
N ARG A 304 -1.16 4.04 -12.77
CA ARG A 304 -2.56 4.20 -13.23
C ARG A 304 -3.49 4.73 -12.14
N ILE A 305 -3.28 4.36 -10.87
CA ILE A 305 -4.05 4.89 -9.74
C ILE A 305 -3.76 6.38 -9.56
N ILE A 306 -2.48 6.76 -9.56
CA ILE A 306 -2.05 8.17 -9.48
C ILE A 306 -2.65 8.99 -10.64
N GLU A 307 -2.60 8.47 -11.86
CA GLU A 307 -3.13 9.16 -13.04
C GLU A 307 -4.66 9.22 -13.10
N ALA A 308 -5.36 8.22 -12.57
CA ALA A 308 -6.83 8.26 -12.47
C ALA A 308 -7.27 9.47 -11.64
N GLU A 309 -6.56 9.77 -10.55
CA GLU A 309 -6.80 10.96 -9.76
C GLU A 309 -6.50 12.26 -10.53
N HIS A 310 -5.38 12.32 -11.25
CA HIS A 310 -5.05 13.51 -12.05
C HIS A 310 -6.10 13.77 -13.15
N ASP A 311 -6.63 12.70 -13.75
CA ASP A 311 -7.73 12.81 -14.72
C ASP A 311 -9.01 13.34 -14.07
N LEU A 312 -9.33 12.92 -12.84
CA LEU A 312 -10.47 13.44 -12.09
C LEU A 312 -10.30 14.92 -11.77
N TRP A 313 -9.09 15.36 -11.38
CA TRP A 313 -8.83 16.79 -11.13
C TRP A 313 -9.00 17.67 -12.38
N LEU A 314 -8.84 17.11 -13.59
CA LEU A 314 -9.03 17.85 -14.85
C LEU A 314 -10.49 17.93 -15.30
N ASN A 315 -11.33 17.00 -14.84
CA ASN A 315 -12.72 16.86 -15.25
C ASN A 315 -13.73 17.43 -14.23
N ASP A 316 -13.26 17.83 -13.05
CA ASP A 316 -14.01 18.43 -11.95
C ASP A 316 -14.03 19.97 -12.01
#